data_AF-A0A9D8WKJ0-F1
#
_entry.id   AF-A0A9D8WKJ0-F1
#
_cell.length_a   1.000
_cell.length_b   1.000
_cell.length_c   1.000
_cell.angle_alpha   90.00
_cell.angle_beta   90.00
_cell.angle_gamma   90.00
#
_symmetry.space_group_name_H-M   'P 1'
#
loop_
_entity.id
_entity.type
_entity.pdbx_description
1 polymer ?
#
loop_
_entity_poly.entity_id
_entity_poly.type
_entity_poly.pdbx_seq_one_letter_code
_entity_poly.pdbx_strand_id
1 'polypeptide(L)'
;MNFTNLSERIQQSNAVDFGSVLSNSVELFKKVWLQGFITLVLTFVCILPFYLIIYAPLITQGINDPNVFEESYMTDTYSIWTTLLMPFFMVGVMTVSICLNAAFLRICKKYDLNESGKDDYFFYFKKEYLTKALLLSLIMIGLSILGILTCGLGLIYLIVPMSLFPAFFAFNKELSSIEIVKLSFTLGNKNWLMIFLLIIVAALASQLGVILCVVGVFFTAMFSRIPIYFIHRDAVGVSMDV
;
A
#
# COMPACT_ATOMS: atom_id res chain seq x y z
N MET A 1 16.17 -11.95 9.77
CA MET A 1 16.31 -11.29 11.10
C MET A 1 15.03 -11.46 11.90
N ASN A 2 15.14 -11.82 13.18
CA ASN A 2 14.00 -12.04 14.07
C ASN A 2 13.45 -10.73 14.69
N PHE A 3 12.21 -10.75 15.16
CA PHE A 3 11.45 -9.64 15.74
C PHE A 3 12.20 -8.85 16.82
N THR A 4 12.84 -9.53 17.78
CA THR A 4 13.55 -8.87 18.89
C THR A 4 14.67 -7.96 18.39
N ASN A 5 15.49 -8.46 17.45
CA ASN A 5 16.62 -7.70 16.89
C ASN A 5 16.13 -6.48 16.10
N LEU A 6 15.04 -6.63 15.34
CA LEU A 6 14.47 -5.52 14.57
C LEU A 6 13.84 -4.48 15.49
N SER A 7 13.17 -4.89 16.57
CA SER A 7 12.61 -3.98 17.56
C SER A 7 13.72 -3.18 18.27
N GLU A 8 14.83 -3.82 18.62
CA GLU A 8 15.97 -3.17 19.25
C GLU A 8 16.63 -2.15 18.29
N ARG A 9 16.82 -2.52 17.01
CA ARG A 9 17.30 -1.58 15.98
C ARG A 9 16.42 -0.35 15.85
N ILE A 10 15.09 -0.54 15.80
CA ILE A 10 14.13 0.58 15.76
C ILE A 10 14.30 1.48 16.98
N GLN A 11 14.52 0.91 18.17
CA GLN A 11 14.70 1.71 19.39
C GLN A 11 16.01 2.50 19.36
N GLN A 12 17.10 1.89 18.88
CA GLN A 12 18.44 2.50 18.79
C GLN A 12 18.61 3.42 17.58
N SER A 13 17.72 3.37 16.58
CA SER A 13 17.82 4.20 15.38
C SER A 13 17.76 5.69 15.72
N ASN A 14 18.32 6.54 14.85
CA ASN A 14 18.05 7.97 14.94
C ASN A 14 16.59 8.28 14.63
N ALA A 15 16.13 9.46 15.06
CA ALA A 15 14.84 9.99 14.63
C ALA A 15 14.84 10.19 13.12
N VAL A 16 13.68 10.02 12.48
CA VAL A 16 13.51 10.22 11.04
C VAL A 16 13.79 11.68 10.70
N ASP A 17 14.82 11.92 9.88
CA ASP A 17 15.10 13.24 9.33
C ASP A 17 14.26 13.49 8.07
N PHE A 18 13.30 14.41 8.18
CA PHE A 18 12.38 14.74 7.10
C PHE A 18 13.10 15.20 5.83
N GLY A 19 14.08 16.10 5.98
CA GLY A 19 14.77 16.73 4.86
C GLY A 19 15.53 15.71 4.02
N SER A 20 16.34 14.88 4.69
CA SER A 20 17.10 13.81 4.03
C SER A 20 16.17 12.79 3.38
N VAL A 21 15.14 12.31 4.07
CA VAL A 21 14.20 11.32 3.50
C VAL A 21 13.49 11.86 2.27
N LEU A 22 12.98 13.10 2.32
CA LEU A 22 12.29 13.69 1.19
C LEU A 22 13.24 13.92 0.01
N SER A 23 14.44 14.45 0.24
CA SER A 23 15.44 14.68 -0.80
C SER A 23 15.83 13.37 -1.50
N ASN A 24 16.18 12.35 -0.71
CA ASN A 24 16.53 11.03 -1.24
C ASN A 24 15.36 10.40 -2.01
N SER A 25 14.12 10.63 -1.56
CA SER A 25 12.92 10.16 -2.25
C SER A 25 12.76 10.79 -3.63
N VAL A 26 13.01 12.10 -3.76
CA VAL A 26 12.97 12.81 -5.04
C VAL A 26 14.07 12.31 -5.99
N GLU A 27 15.28 12.08 -5.48
CA GLU A 27 16.38 11.54 -6.28
C GLU A 27 16.10 10.13 -6.77
N LEU A 28 15.61 9.25 -5.90
CA LEU A 28 15.28 7.88 -6.27
C LEU A 28 14.10 7.85 -7.25
N PHE A 29 13.08 8.70 -7.06
CA PHE A 29 11.94 8.80 -7.98
C PHE A 29 12.37 9.08 -9.42
N LYS A 30 13.36 9.94 -9.65
CA LYS A 30 13.91 10.20 -11.00
C LYS A 30 14.44 8.93 -11.67
N LYS A 31 14.87 7.94 -10.89
CA LYS A 31 15.34 6.63 -11.40
C LYS A 31 14.21 5.62 -11.57
N VAL A 32 13.19 5.66 -10.70
CA VAL A 32 12.15 4.61 -10.60
C VAL A 32 10.74 5.02 -11.07
N TRP A 33 10.57 6.22 -11.64
CA TRP A 33 9.26 6.74 -12.04
C TRP A 33 8.51 5.79 -13.00
N LEU A 34 9.22 5.17 -13.94
CA LEU A 34 8.62 4.24 -14.91
C LEU A 34 8.16 2.95 -14.21
N GLN A 35 8.94 2.44 -13.27
CA GLN A 35 8.63 1.25 -12.49
C GLN A 35 7.45 1.52 -11.54
N GLY A 36 7.36 2.75 -11.03
CA GLY A 36 6.18 3.25 -10.30
C GLY A 36 4.94 3.23 -11.19
N PHE A 37 5.02 3.83 -12.38
CA PHE A 37 3.93 3.80 -13.36
C PHE A 37 3.48 2.36 -13.69
N ILE A 38 4.41 1.45 -13.96
CA ILE A 38 4.10 0.04 -14.24
C ILE A 38 3.40 -0.60 -13.03
N THR A 39 3.89 -0.38 -11.81
CA THR A 39 3.25 -0.91 -10.59
C THR A 39 1.80 -0.44 -10.47
N LEU A 40 1.55 0.84 -10.75
CA LEU A 40 0.20 1.41 -10.69
C LEU A 40 -0.72 0.78 -11.75
N VAL A 41 -0.26 0.65 -13.00
CA VAL A 41 -1.03 0.01 -14.07
C VAL A 41 -1.33 -1.45 -13.72
N LEU A 42 -0.33 -2.20 -13.23
CA LEU A 42 -0.54 -3.57 -12.75
C LEU A 42 -1.54 -3.64 -11.60
N THR A 43 -1.54 -2.65 -10.71
CA THR A 43 -2.51 -2.56 -9.61
C THR A 43 -3.94 -2.44 -10.16
N PHE A 44 -4.17 -1.55 -11.12
CA PHE A 44 -5.48 -1.43 -11.78
C PHE A 44 -5.89 -2.71 -12.50
N VAL A 45 -4.99 -3.30 -13.28
CA VAL A 45 -5.26 -4.53 -14.04
C VAL A 45 -5.60 -5.69 -13.09
N CYS A 46 -4.86 -5.85 -11.98
CA CYS A 46 -5.11 -6.92 -11.01
C CYS A 46 -6.40 -6.70 -10.20
N ILE A 47 -6.83 -5.46 -9.99
CA ILE A 47 -8.06 -5.13 -9.27
C ILE A 47 -9.30 -5.20 -10.18
N LEU A 48 -9.14 -4.98 -11.49
CA LEU A 48 -10.24 -4.93 -12.46
C LEU A 48 -11.19 -6.15 -12.42
N PRO A 49 -10.72 -7.42 -12.31
CA PRO A 49 -11.61 -8.57 -12.17
C PRO A 49 -12.55 -8.48 -10.96
N PHE A 50 -12.06 -7.95 -9.83
CA PHE A 50 -12.86 -7.78 -8.63
C PHE A 50 -13.97 -6.74 -8.85
N TYR A 51 -13.68 -5.66 -9.57
CA TYR A 51 -14.68 -4.67 -9.95
C TYR A 51 -15.76 -5.27 -10.86
N LEU A 52 -15.37 -6.03 -11.89
CA LEU A 52 -16.33 -6.66 -12.79
C LEU A 52 -17.30 -7.60 -12.04
N ILE A 53 -16.80 -8.35 -11.05
CA ILE A 53 -17.65 -9.25 -10.24
C ILE A 53 -18.64 -8.46 -9.38
N ILE A 54 -18.22 -7.37 -8.74
CA ILE A 54 -19.13 -6.52 -7.95
C ILE A 54 -20.23 -5.92 -8.84
N TYR A 55 -19.85 -5.39 -10.00
CA TYR A 55 -20.78 -4.68 -10.89
C TYR A 55 -21.59 -5.62 -11.79
N ALA A 56 -21.31 -6.93 -11.81
CA ALA A 56 -21.98 -7.89 -12.68
C ALA A 56 -23.53 -7.84 -12.60
N PRO A 57 -24.18 -7.79 -11.42
CA PRO A 57 -25.65 -7.75 -11.39
C PRO A 57 -26.20 -6.46 -12.00
N LEU A 58 -25.55 -5.32 -11.77
CA LEU A 58 -25.97 -4.04 -12.33
C LEU A 58 -25.86 -4.06 -13.87
N ILE A 59 -24.78 -4.64 -14.40
CA ILE A 59 -24.59 -4.82 -15.84
C ILE A 59 -25.70 -5.72 -16.41
N THR A 60 -26.02 -6.84 -15.75
CA THR A 60 -27.09 -7.73 -16.23
C THR A 60 -28.47 -7.08 -16.20
N GLN A 61 -28.76 -6.25 -15.20
CA GLN A 61 -30.02 -5.53 -15.11
C GLN A 61 -30.13 -4.46 -16.19
N GLY A 62 -29.07 -3.68 -16.42
CA GLY A 62 -29.06 -2.65 -17.47
C GLY A 62 -29.14 -3.21 -18.89
N ILE A 63 -28.69 -4.45 -19.13
CA ILE A 63 -28.90 -5.15 -20.41
C ILE A 63 -30.37 -5.55 -20.59
N ASN A 64 -31.03 -5.97 -19.52
CA ASN A 64 -32.40 -6.47 -19.57
C ASN A 64 -33.44 -5.35 -19.61
N ASP A 65 -33.16 -4.23 -18.94
CA ASP A 65 -34.02 -3.05 -18.93
C ASP A 65 -33.14 -1.78 -18.86
N PRO A 66 -33.02 -1.04 -19.99
CA PRO A 66 -32.25 0.20 -20.05
C PRO A 66 -32.76 1.31 -19.10
N ASN A 67 -34.03 1.26 -18.67
CA ASN A 67 -34.64 2.29 -17.82
C ASN A 67 -34.34 2.08 -16.32
N VAL A 68 -33.69 0.97 -15.95
CA VAL A 68 -33.27 0.66 -14.56
C VAL A 68 -32.37 1.75 -13.95
N PHE A 69 -31.71 2.57 -14.78
CA PHE A 69 -30.88 3.68 -14.29
C PHE A 69 -31.65 5.01 -14.14
N GLU A 70 -32.81 5.15 -14.79
CA GLU A 70 -33.69 6.32 -14.66
C GLU A 70 -34.54 6.22 -13.40
N GLU A 71 -34.93 4.99 -13.10
CA GLU A 71 -35.71 4.66 -11.94
C GLU A 71 -34.78 4.37 -10.76
N SER A 72 -34.77 5.26 -9.77
CA SER A 72 -33.83 5.25 -8.64
C SER A 72 -34.04 4.12 -7.62
N TYR A 73 -34.44 2.94 -8.06
CA TYR A 73 -34.54 1.73 -7.26
C TYR A 73 -33.35 0.82 -7.53
N MET A 74 -32.36 0.95 -6.68
CA MET A 74 -31.46 -0.17 -6.41
C MET A 74 -32.33 -1.34 -5.91
N THR A 75 -32.45 -2.41 -6.69
CA THR A 75 -33.21 -3.59 -6.28
C THR A 75 -32.62 -4.16 -4.98
N ASP A 76 -33.46 -4.66 -4.07
CA ASP A 76 -33.01 -5.32 -2.84
C ASP A 76 -31.96 -6.41 -3.11
N THR A 77 -32.09 -7.12 -4.23
CA THR A 77 -31.12 -8.13 -4.70
C THR A 77 -29.73 -7.56 -4.95
N TYR A 78 -29.61 -6.39 -5.59
CA TYR A 78 -28.31 -5.73 -5.83
C TYR A 78 -27.70 -5.23 -4.52
N SER A 79 -28.53 -4.69 -3.63
CA SER A 79 -28.10 -4.21 -2.31
C SER A 79 -27.52 -5.34 -1.46
N ILE A 80 -28.22 -6.49 -1.40
CA ILE A 80 -27.76 -7.69 -0.68
C ILE A 80 -26.47 -8.24 -1.31
N TRP A 81 -26.42 -8.37 -2.63
CA TRP A 81 -25.25 -8.87 -3.36
C TRP A 81 -24.00 -8.03 -3.09
N THR A 82 -24.13 -6.71 -3.25
CA THR A 82 -23.03 -5.78 -3.07
C THR A 82 -22.55 -5.78 -1.63
N THR A 83 -23.48 -5.75 -0.66
CA THR A 83 -23.14 -5.76 0.78
C THR A 83 -22.36 -7.02 1.17
N LEU A 84 -22.76 -8.20 0.65
CA LEU A 84 -22.13 -9.47 0.99
C LEU A 84 -20.75 -9.64 0.34
N LEU A 85 -20.57 -9.17 -0.89
CA LEU A 85 -19.30 -9.29 -1.61
C LEU A 85 -18.30 -8.17 -1.29
N MET A 86 -18.75 -7.03 -0.78
CA MET A 86 -17.87 -5.88 -0.50
C MET A 86 -16.68 -6.22 0.42
N PRO A 87 -16.83 -7.01 1.50
CA PRO A 87 -15.69 -7.40 2.33
C PRO A 87 -14.65 -8.22 1.57
N PHE A 88 -15.09 -9.17 0.72
CA PHE A 88 -14.19 -9.98 -0.10
C PHE A 88 -13.44 -9.13 -1.13
N PHE A 89 -14.14 -8.17 -1.73
CA PHE A 89 -13.53 -7.19 -2.63
C PHE A 89 -12.47 -6.35 -1.91
N MET A 90 -12.79 -5.79 -0.74
CA MET A 90 -11.84 -5.00 0.05
C MET A 90 -10.59 -5.81 0.39
N VAL A 91 -10.75 -7.06 0.87
CA VAL A 91 -9.63 -7.96 1.17
C VAL A 91 -8.79 -8.22 -0.09
N GLY A 92 -9.43 -8.52 -1.22
CA GLY A 92 -8.76 -8.76 -2.50
C GLY A 92 -7.94 -7.57 -2.96
N VAL A 93 -8.54 -6.38 -3.00
CA VAL A 93 -7.88 -5.13 -3.39
C VAL A 93 -6.72 -4.78 -2.47
N MET A 94 -6.91 -4.89 -1.16
CA MET A 94 -5.86 -4.59 -0.18
C MET A 94 -4.70 -5.60 -0.28
N THR A 95 -4.99 -6.88 -0.49
CA THR A 95 -3.96 -7.91 -0.70
C THR A 95 -3.12 -7.60 -1.94
N VAL A 96 -3.77 -7.34 -3.08
CA VAL A 96 -3.09 -6.96 -4.34
C VAL A 96 -2.24 -5.70 -4.12
N SER A 97 -2.80 -4.70 -3.45
CA SER A 97 -2.11 -3.43 -3.17
C SER A 97 -0.89 -3.63 -2.28
N ILE A 98 -0.97 -4.46 -1.23
CA ILE A 98 0.17 -4.76 -0.36
C ILE A 98 1.27 -5.47 -1.17
N CYS A 99 0.92 -6.47 -1.97
CA CYS A 99 1.89 -7.23 -2.76
C CYS A 99 2.62 -6.36 -3.79
N LEU A 100 1.89 -5.53 -4.54
CA LEU A 100 2.49 -4.66 -5.56
C LEU A 100 3.26 -3.49 -4.94
N ASN A 101 2.77 -2.90 -3.84
CA ASN A 101 3.55 -1.90 -3.12
C ASN A 101 4.85 -2.50 -2.57
N ALA A 102 4.81 -3.70 -2.00
CA ALA A 102 6.01 -4.38 -1.51
C ALA A 102 7.00 -4.70 -2.65
N ALA A 103 6.50 -5.14 -3.80
CA ALA A 103 7.32 -5.36 -5.00
C ALA A 103 7.98 -4.05 -5.46
N PHE A 104 7.23 -2.94 -5.47
CA PHE A 104 7.77 -1.63 -5.79
C PHE A 104 8.85 -1.17 -4.81
N LEU A 105 8.66 -1.35 -3.50
CA LEU A 105 9.69 -1.02 -2.50
C LEU A 105 10.96 -1.87 -2.72
N ARG A 106 10.82 -3.15 -3.08
CA ARG A 106 11.95 -4.00 -3.47
C ARG A 106 12.69 -3.47 -4.70
N ILE A 107 11.96 -2.97 -5.70
CA ILE A 107 12.55 -2.31 -6.87
C ILE A 107 13.25 -1.01 -6.46
N CYS A 108 12.63 -0.17 -5.61
CA CYS A 108 13.27 1.03 -5.07
C CYS A 108 14.63 0.72 -4.45
N LYS A 109 14.71 -0.33 -3.61
CA LYS A 109 15.98 -0.79 -3.02
C LYS A 109 17.03 -1.10 -4.06
N LYS A 110 16.65 -1.85 -5.09
CA LYS A 110 17.55 -2.27 -6.15
C LYS A 110 18.15 -1.07 -6.89
N TYR A 111 17.34 -0.07 -7.22
CA TYR A 111 17.81 1.15 -7.91
C TYR A 111 18.55 2.13 -6.99
N ASP A 112 18.24 2.13 -5.69
CA ASP A 112 18.98 2.88 -4.68
C ASP A 112 20.40 2.32 -4.50
N LEU A 113 20.53 0.99 -4.41
CA LEU A 113 21.80 0.29 -4.23
C LEU A 113 22.54 -0.04 -5.54
N ASN A 114 22.00 0.35 -6.70
CA ASN A 114 22.51 0.03 -8.03
C ASN A 114 22.70 -1.48 -8.28
N GLU A 115 21.82 -2.31 -7.69
CA GLU A 115 21.79 -3.75 -7.89
C GLU A 115 21.26 -4.09 -9.30
N SER A 116 21.90 -5.05 -9.97
CA SER A 116 21.47 -5.53 -11.31
C SER A 116 20.44 -6.67 -11.20
N GLY A 117 19.58 -6.81 -12.21
CA GLY A 117 18.60 -7.92 -12.27
C GLY A 117 17.34 -7.54 -13.06
N LYS A 118 16.36 -8.44 -13.11
CA LYS A 118 15.02 -8.12 -13.66
C LYS A 118 14.11 -7.56 -12.57
N ASP A 119 13.15 -6.73 -12.96
CA ASP A 119 12.14 -6.19 -12.06
C ASP A 119 10.98 -7.19 -11.97
N ASP A 120 10.88 -7.89 -10.84
CA ASP A 120 9.85 -8.92 -10.60
C ASP A 120 8.69 -8.34 -9.78
N TYR A 121 7.72 -7.77 -10.49
CA TYR A 121 6.52 -7.14 -9.91
C TYR A 121 5.60 -8.13 -9.20
N PHE A 122 5.61 -9.40 -9.60
CA PHE A 122 4.72 -10.44 -9.08
C PHE A 122 5.39 -11.30 -7.99
N PHE A 123 6.57 -10.91 -7.51
CA PHE A 123 7.33 -11.68 -6.52
C PHE A 123 6.51 -12.08 -5.28
N TYR A 124 5.71 -11.15 -4.73
CA TYR A 124 4.90 -11.38 -3.53
C TYR A 124 3.55 -12.07 -3.78
N PHE A 125 3.22 -12.41 -5.04
CA PHE A 125 2.04 -13.21 -5.38
C PHE A 125 2.28 -14.72 -5.26
N LYS A 126 3.53 -15.13 -5.01
CA LYS A 126 3.85 -16.53 -4.73
C LYS A 126 3.16 -17.00 -3.45
N LYS A 127 2.72 -18.27 -3.43
CA LYS A 127 1.93 -18.87 -2.34
C LYS A 127 2.51 -18.64 -0.93
N GLU A 128 3.84 -18.68 -0.81
CA GLU A 128 4.55 -18.46 0.47
C GLU A 128 4.33 -17.05 1.07
N TYR A 129 4.17 -16.03 0.22
CA TYR A 129 3.97 -14.63 0.63
C TYR A 129 2.50 -14.23 0.63
N LEU A 130 1.71 -14.80 -0.29
CA LEU A 130 0.33 -14.40 -0.50
C LEU A 130 -0.55 -14.63 0.73
N THR A 131 -0.36 -15.74 1.45
CA THR A 131 -1.08 -16.01 2.71
C THR A 131 -0.79 -14.95 3.76
N LYS A 132 0.47 -14.52 3.87
CA LYS A 132 0.91 -13.49 4.82
C LYS A 132 0.35 -12.12 4.44
N ALA A 133 0.32 -11.79 3.15
CA ALA A 133 -0.31 -10.58 2.62
C ALA A 133 -1.84 -10.56 2.88
N LEU A 134 -2.51 -11.69 2.69
CA LEU A 134 -3.95 -11.84 2.95
C LEU A 134 -4.26 -11.61 4.44
N LEU A 135 -3.50 -12.24 5.35
CA LEU A 135 -3.64 -12.00 6.80
C LEU A 135 -3.37 -10.53 7.16
N LEU A 136 -2.36 -9.91 6.54
CA LEU A 136 -2.04 -8.51 6.76
C LEU A 136 -3.15 -7.57 6.27
N SER A 137 -3.79 -7.90 5.14
CA SER A 137 -4.94 -7.16 4.61
C SER A 137 -6.16 -7.24 5.54
N LEU A 138 -6.45 -8.42 6.11
CA LEU A 138 -7.51 -8.59 7.11
C LEU A 138 -7.26 -7.74 8.35
N ILE A 139 -6.01 -7.69 8.83
CA ILE A 139 -5.63 -6.84 9.96
C ILE A 139 -5.80 -5.36 9.61
N MET A 140 -5.39 -4.93 8.41
CA MET A 140 -5.60 -3.53 7.98
C MET A 140 -7.08 -3.15 7.91
N ILE A 141 -7.97 -4.05 7.45
CA ILE A 141 -9.42 -3.82 7.46
C ILE A 141 -9.93 -3.68 8.90
N GLY A 142 -9.53 -4.61 9.78
CA GLY A 142 -9.92 -4.55 11.20
C GLY A 142 -9.47 -3.25 11.87
N LEU A 143 -8.22 -2.83 11.63
CA LEU A 143 -7.70 -1.54 12.11
C LEU A 143 -8.47 -0.36 11.51
N SER A 144 -8.83 -0.42 10.23
CA SER A 144 -9.59 0.64 9.58
C SER A 144 -10.99 0.78 10.19
N ILE A 145 -11.67 -0.34 10.46
CA ILE A 145 -12.98 -0.34 11.14
C ILE A 145 -12.84 0.25 12.55
N LEU A 146 -11.84 -0.17 13.33
CA LEU A 146 -11.56 0.39 14.67
C LEU A 146 -11.29 1.90 14.60
N GLY A 147 -10.56 2.36 13.57
CA GLY A 147 -10.30 3.77 13.34
C GLY A 147 -11.57 4.57 13.03
N ILE A 148 -12.51 4.00 12.26
CA ILE A 148 -13.80 4.64 11.95
C ILE A 148 -14.67 4.73 13.21
N LEU A 149 -14.72 3.67 14.01
CA LEU A 149 -15.50 3.61 15.26
C LEU A 149 -15.07 4.66 16.29
N THR A 150 -13.83 5.16 16.20
CA THR A 150 -13.31 6.25 17.06
C THR A 150 -13.54 7.64 16.44
N CYS A 151 -14.68 7.82 15.76
CA CYS A 151 -15.07 9.04 15.04
C CYS A 151 -14.06 9.46 13.96
N GLY A 152 -13.36 8.49 13.35
CA GLY A 152 -12.34 8.73 12.32
C GLY A 152 -11.00 9.29 12.83
N LEU A 153 -10.92 9.79 14.06
CA LEU A 153 -9.64 10.26 14.64
C LEU A 153 -8.63 9.12 14.75
N GLY A 154 -9.09 7.90 15.05
CA GLY A 154 -8.23 6.73 15.05
C GLY A 154 -7.62 6.42 13.67
N LEU A 155 -8.30 6.72 12.57
CA LEU A 155 -7.72 6.56 11.22
C LEU A 155 -6.54 7.50 10.97
N ILE A 156 -6.61 8.74 11.46
CA ILE A 156 -5.50 9.70 11.36
C ILE A 156 -4.27 9.15 12.06
N TYR A 157 -4.44 8.57 13.25
CA TYR A 157 -3.34 7.93 13.97
C TYR A 157 -2.82 6.68 13.23
N LEU A 158 -3.71 5.82 12.75
CA LEU A 158 -3.39 4.53 12.15
C LEU A 158 -2.76 4.64 10.75
N ILE A 159 -2.93 5.76 10.04
CA ILE A 159 -2.34 5.95 8.70
C ILE A 159 -0.82 5.77 8.71
N VAL A 160 -0.16 6.21 9.79
CA VAL A 160 1.29 6.13 9.96
C VAL A 160 1.76 4.68 10.06
N PRO A 161 1.37 3.88 11.07
CA PRO A 161 1.82 2.50 11.18
C PRO A 161 1.35 1.66 9.99
N MET A 162 0.14 1.85 9.47
CA MET A 162 -0.35 1.09 8.31
C MET A 162 0.46 1.35 7.03
N SER A 163 0.97 2.57 6.86
CA SER A 163 1.82 2.89 5.69
C SER A 163 3.13 2.10 5.66
N LEU A 164 3.64 1.65 6.81
CA LEU A 164 4.89 0.91 6.96
C LEU A 164 4.73 -0.60 6.68
N PHE A 165 3.50 -1.10 6.65
CA PHE A 165 3.22 -2.54 6.49
C PHE A 165 3.86 -3.13 5.23
N PRO A 166 3.75 -2.50 4.03
CA PRO A 166 4.38 -3.04 2.83
C PRO A 166 5.91 -3.10 2.93
N ALA A 167 6.56 -2.18 3.66
CA ALA A 167 8.02 -2.19 3.81
C ALA A 167 8.50 -3.33 4.70
N PHE A 168 7.88 -3.51 5.86
CA PHE A 168 8.18 -4.64 6.74
C PHE A 168 7.83 -5.97 6.07
N PHE A 169 6.72 -6.03 5.32
CA PHE A 169 6.35 -7.19 4.52
C PHE A 169 7.38 -7.49 3.41
N ALA A 170 7.88 -6.46 2.72
CA ALA A 170 8.83 -6.60 1.63
C ALA A 170 10.19 -7.12 2.10
N PHE A 171 10.75 -6.51 3.15
CA PHE A 171 12.15 -6.70 3.52
C PHE A 171 12.39 -7.68 4.66
N ASN A 172 11.34 -8.31 5.21
CA ASN A 172 11.49 -9.23 6.34
C ASN A 172 10.62 -10.49 6.13
N LYS A 173 11.19 -11.46 5.38
CA LYS A 173 10.51 -12.71 5.03
C LYS A 173 10.07 -13.50 6.28
N GLU A 174 10.94 -13.58 7.28
CA GLU A 174 10.79 -14.42 8.48
C GLU A 174 9.68 -13.97 9.43
N LEU A 175 9.27 -12.71 9.38
CA LEU A 175 8.27 -12.19 10.32
C LEU A 175 6.88 -12.79 10.07
N SER A 176 6.11 -13.00 11.11
CA SER A 176 4.67 -13.20 11.01
C SER A 176 3.93 -11.90 10.69
N SER A 177 2.68 -11.98 10.24
CA SER A 177 1.85 -10.78 9.99
C SER A 177 1.65 -9.94 11.25
N ILE A 178 1.55 -10.57 12.43
CA ILE A 178 1.41 -9.87 13.71
C ILE A 178 2.70 -9.16 14.11
N GLU A 179 3.87 -9.76 13.87
CA GLU A 179 5.16 -9.11 14.15
C GLU A 179 5.39 -7.92 13.22
N ILE A 180 4.99 -8.01 11.94
CA ILE A 180 4.99 -6.87 11.02
C ILE A 180 4.18 -5.71 11.59
N VAL A 181 2.96 -6.00 12.05
CA VAL A 181 2.07 -4.98 12.64
C VAL A 181 2.74 -4.35 13.85
N LYS A 182 3.24 -5.17 14.80
CA LYS A 182 3.91 -4.67 16.00
C LYS A 182 5.11 -3.78 15.68
N LEU A 183 6.01 -4.21 14.79
CA LEU A 183 7.18 -3.40 14.40
C LEU A 183 6.77 -2.11 13.69
N SER A 184 5.73 -2.15 12.87
CA SER A 184 5.18 -0.98 12.20
C SER A 184 4.61 0.03 13.20
N PHE A 185 3.95 -0.43 14.26
CA PHE A 185 3.52 0.43 15.37
C PHE A 185 4.69 0.96 16.18
N THR A 186 5.71 0.13 16.47
CA THR A 186 6.91 0.58 17.20
C THR A 186 7.64 1.70 16.44
N LEU A 187 7.90 1.49 15.14
CA LEU A 187 8.58 2.49 14.31
C LEU A 187 7.69 3.71 14.05
N GLY A 188 6.40 3.47 13.77
CA GLY A 188 5.40 4.51 13.54
C GLY A 188 5.23 5.42 14.75
N ASN A 189 5.15 4.87 15.96
CA ASN A 189 4.99 5.67 17.19
C ASN A 189 6.24 6.48 17.52
N LYS A 190 7.42 5.88 17.34
CA LYS A 190 8.69 6.57 17.59
C LYS A 190 8.84 7.84 16.74
N ASN A 191 8.37 7.81 15.50
CA ASN A 191 8.57 8.90 14.53
C ASN A 191 7.24 9.45 13.98
N TRP A 192 6.17 9.39 14.77
CA TRP A 192 4.80 9.54 14.26
C TRP A 192 4.60 10.82 13.44
N LEU A 193 4.98 11.97 14.02
CA LEU A 193 4.80 13.27 13.37
C LEU A 193 5.62 13.37 12.08
N MET A 194 6.86 12.89 12.10
CA MET A 194 7.77 12.98 10.95
C MET A 194 7.27 12.12 9.78
N ILE A 195 6.85 10.89 10.06
CA ILE A 195 6.29 9.98 9.05
C ILE A 195 4.96 10.53 8.53
N PHE A 196 4.10 11.04 9.42
CA PHE A 196 2.82 11.65 9.03
C PHE A 196 3.01 12.83 8.06
N LEU A 197 3.93 13.76 8.38
CA LEU A 197 4.25 14.88 7.50
C LEU A 197 4.82 14.43 6.16
N LEU A 198 5.70 13.42 6.15
CA LEU A 198 6.24 12.84 4.91
C LEU A 198 5.14 12.22 4.05
N ILE A 199 4.19 11.51 4.65
CA ILE A 199 3.03 10.94 3.92
C ILE A 199 2.22 12.07 3.27
N ILE A 200 1.92 13.14 3.99
CA ILE A 200 1.15 14.28 3.46
C ILE A 200 1.91 14.94 2.29
N VAL A 201 3.17 15.32 2.51
CA VAL A 201 3.96 16.02 1.49
C VAL A 201 4.17 15.14 0.26
N ALA A 202 4.42 13.85 0.45
CA ALA A 202 4.56 12.92 -0.66
C ALA A 202 3.23 12.66 -1.38
N ALA A 203 2.10 12.64 -0.68
CA ALA A 203 0.78 12.55 -1.29
C ALA A 203 0.47 13.80 -2.14
N LEU A 204 0.75 15.00 -1.65
CA LEU A 204 0.59 16.25 -2.41
C LEU A 204 1.51 16.29 -3.63
N ALA A 205 2.79 15.93 -3.47
CA ALA A 205 3.73 15.83 -4.58
C ALA A 205 3.29 14.78 -5.62
N SER A 206 2.66 13.69 -5.19
CA SER A 206 2.11 12.66 -6.08
C SER A 206 0.96 13.18 -6.96
N GLN A 207 0.31 14.29 -6.58
CA GLN A 207 -0.73 14.95 -7.37
C GLN A 207 -0.18 15.97 -8.38
N LEU A 208 1.12 16.28 -8.38
CA LEU A 208 1.69 17.25 -9.33
C LEU A 208 1.50 16.83 -10.80
N GLY A 209 1.31 15.53 -11.05
CA GLY A 209 0.92 15.02 -12.35
C GLY A 209 -0.40 15.55 -12.90
N VAL A 210 -1.27 16.16 -12.07
CA VAL A 210 -2.49 16.86 -12.55
C VAL A 210 -2.13 18.01 -13.49
N ILE A 211 -1.00 18.69 -13.25
CA ILE A 211 -0.50 19.78 -14.10
C ILE A 211 -0.16 19.27 -15.51
N LEU A 212 0.23 18.00 -15.63
CA LEU A 212 0.50 17.29 -16.88
C LEU A 212 -0.77 16.58 -17.40
N CYS A 213 -1.87 17.33 -17.53
CA CYS A 213 -3.13 16.90 -18.15
C CYS A 213 -3.81 15.69 -17.48
N VAL A 214 -3.76 15.57 -16.15
CA VAL A 214 -4.34 14.46 -15.35
C VAL A 214 -3.68 13.09 -15.58
N VAL A 215 -3.29 12.76 -16.82
CA VAL A 215 -2.54 11.56 -17.17
C VAL A 215 -1.19 11.52 -16.46
N GLY A 216 -0.58 12.68 -16.19
CA GLY A 216 0.64 12.77 -15.40
C GLY A 216 0.52 12.12 -14.00
N VAL A 217 -0.69 12.06 -13.42
CA VAL A 217 -0.91 11.43 -12.10
C VAL A 217 -0.49 9.97 -12.12
N PHE A 218 -0.66 9.25 -13.24
CA PHE A 218 -0.23 7.86 -13.33
C PHE A 218 1.28 7.69 -13.17
N PHE A 219 2.06 8.70 -13.59
CA PHE A 219 3.52 8.70 -13.47
C PHE A 219 4.00 9.18 -12.10
N THR A 220 3.24 10.03 -11.40
CA THR A 220 3.63 10.61 -10.11
C THR A 220 3.04 9.91 -8.88
N ALA A 221 1.95 9.14 -9.02
CA ALA A 221 1.21 8.56 -7.89
C ALA A 221 2.07 7.71 -6.94
N MET A 222 3.01 6.94 -7.50
CA MET A 222 3.87 6.03 -6.73
C MET A 222 4.99 6.75 -5.96
N PHE A 223 5.19 8.06 -6.16
CA PHE A 223 6.10 8.86 -5.35
C PHE A 223 5.76 8.75 -3.85
N SER A 224 4.47 8.73 -3.51
CA SER A 224 3.96 8.58 -2.14
C SER A 224 4.47 7.34 -1.39
N ARG A 225 4.98 6.32 -2.09
CA ARG A 225 5.49 5.09 -1.48
C ARG A 225 6.99 5.13 -1.19
N ILE A 226 7.73 6.02 -1.85
CA ILE A 226 9.20 6.06 -1.77
C ILE A 226 9.72 6.51 -0.39
N PRO A 227 9.15 7.52 0.29
CA PRO A 227 9.64 7.91 1.62
C PRO A 227 9.60 6.76 2.63
N ILE A 228 8.61 5.87 2.52
CA ILE A 228 8.46 4.70 3.39
C ILE A 228 9.63 3.72 3.21
N TYR A 229 10.18 3.59 2.00
CA TYR A 229 11.39 2.81 1.75
C TYR A 229 12.57 3.35 2.57
N PHE A 230 12.83 4.66 2.49
CA PHE A 230 13.92 5.31 3.20
C PHE A 230 13.74 5.25 4.72
N ILE A 231 12.53 5.52 5.23
CA ILE A 231 12.21 5.39 6.66
C ILE A 231 12.53 3.99 7.17
N HIS A 232 12.10 2.95 6.45
CA HIS A 232 12.38 1.57 6.84
C HIS A 232 13.88 1.25 6.77
N ARG A 233 14.54 1.63 5.67
CA ARG A 233 15.98 1.41 5.46
C ARG A 233 16.81 2.07 6.55
N ASP A 234 16.54 3.33 6.87
CA ASP A 234 17.37 4.10 7.79
C ASP A 234 17.12 3.69 9.26
N ALA A 235 15.92 3.21 9.60
CA ALA A 235 15.59 2.77 10.95
C ALA A 235 15.98 1.30 11.24
N VAL A 236 15.89 0.42 10.24
CA VAL A 236 15.99 -1.04 10.42
C VAL A 236 17.16 -1.65 9.63
N GLY A 237 17.51 -1.04 8.50
CA GLY A 237 18.35 -1.64 7.46
C GLY A 237 17.54 -2.52 6.51
N VAL A 238 18.07 -2.76 5.31
CA VAL A 238 17.40 -3.57 4.29
C VAL A 238 18.18 -4.86 4.01
N SER A 239 17.89 -5.91 4.79
CA SER A 239 18.34 -7.27 4.48
C SER A 239 17.31 -7.94 3.57
N MET A 240 17.71 -8.32 2.35
CA MET A 240 17.02 -9.40 1.63
C MET A 240 18.00 -10.56 1.67
N ASP A 241 17.76 -11.51 2.56
CA ASP A 241 18.43 -12.81 2.43
C ASP A 241 17.88 -13.41 1.13
N VAL A 242 18.77 -13.48 0.13
CA VAL A 242 18.54 -13.98 -1.23
C VAL A 242 17.80 -15.31 -1.22
#